data_AF-A0A0Q4G2C5-F1
#
_entry.id   AF-A0A0Q4G2C5-F1
#
_cell.length_a   1.000
_cell.length_b   1.000
_cell.length_c   1.000
_cell.angle_alpha   90.00
_cell.angle_beta   90.00
_cell.angle_gamma   90.00
#
_symmetry.space_group_name_H-M   'P 1'
#
loop_
_entity.id
_entity.type
_entity.pdbx_description
1 polymer ?
#
loop_
_entity_poly.entity_id
_entity_poly.type
_entity_poly.pdbx_seq_one_letter_code
_entity_poly.pdbx_strand_id
1 'polypeptide(L)'
;MHNFIQGIRFESQCVREALRCEPEIQLDLEHAGLAITLAIMLSLLGRGMDDPNEISSYLATRGSKFDLETIKTLLDAYDGINAQYHLWTRLCDDTYVPLIA
;
A
#
# COMPACT_ATOMS: atom_id res chain seq x y z
N MET A 1 -10.53 -20.88 0.96
CA MET A 1 -10.19 -19.88 1.99
C MET A 1 -9.24 -18.90 1.31
N HIS A 2 -9.72 -17.72 0.92
CA HIS A 2 -8.87 -16.72 0.27
C HIS A 2 -7.89 -16.19 1.34
N ASN A 3 -6.59 -16.31 1.11
CA ASN A 3 -5.59 -15.76 2.02
C ASN A 3 -5.75 -14.22 2.02
N PHE A 4 -5.72 -13.58 3.20
CA PHE A 4 -5.84 -12.12 3.35
C PHE A 4 -4.90 -11.35 2.39
N ILE A 5 -3.68 -11.86 2.18
CA ILE A 5 -2.70 -11.31 1.23
C ILE A 5 -3.19 -11.36 -0.23
N GLN A 6 -3.85 -12.45 -0.63
CA GLN A 6 -4.46 -12.54 -1.96
C GLN A 6 -5.61 -11.55 -2.11
N GLY A 7 -6.41 -11.35 -1.05
CA GLY A 7 -7.44 -10.32 -1.02
C GLY A 7 -6.87 -8.92 -1.28
N ILE A 8 -5.81 -8.55 -0.57
CA ILE A 8 -5.13 -7.26 -0.77
C ILE A 8 -4.58 -7.13 -2.20
N ARG A 9 -3.97 -8.17 -2.75
CA ARG A 9 -3.46 -8.16 -4.13
C ARG A 9 -4.57 -7.94 -5.15
N PHE A 10 -5.72 -8.57 -4.95
CA PHE A 10 -6.91 -8.35 -5.79
C PHE A 10 -7.38 -6.89 -5.70
N GLU A 11 -7.58 -6.37 -4.49
CA GLU A 11 -7.98 -4.96 -4.28
C GLU A 11 -6.98 -3.98 -4.90
N SER A 12 -5.68 -4.30 -4.84
CA SER A 12 -4.64 -3.45 -5.44
C SER A 12 -4.78 -3.31 -6.96
N GLN A 13 -5.38 -4.28 -7.65
CA GLN A 13 -5.67 -4.16 -9.08
C GLN A 13 -6.71 -3.07 -9.34
N CYS A 14 -7.80 -3.07 -8.58
CA CYS A 14 -8.85 -2.05 -8.66
C CYS A 14 -8.30 -0.66 -8.30
N VAL A 15 -7.50 -0.58 -7.23
CA VAL A 15 -6.86 0.66 -6.80
C VAL A 15 -5.92 1.20 -7.88
N ARG A 16 -5.09 0.35 -8.51
CA ARG A 16 -4.18 0.80 -9.59
C ARG A 16 -4.94 1.46 -10.74
N GLU A 17 -6.09 0.94 -11.13
CA GLU A 17 -6.90 1.57 -12.19
C GLU A 17 -7.47 2.91 -11.73
N ALA A 18 -7.95 3.02 -10.48
CA ALA A 18 -8.40 4.30 -9.93
C ALA A 18 -7.27 5.33 -9.88
N LEU A 19 -6.06 4.92 -9.48
CA LEU A 19 -4.88 5.77 -9.43
C LEU A 19 -4.40 6.27 -10.80
N ARG A 20 -4.71 5.55 -11.88
CA ARG A 20 -4.42 5.99 -13.26
C ARG A 20 -5.33 7.11 -13.73
N CYS A 21 -6.50 7.24 -13.11
CA CYS A 21 -7.48 8.29 -13.38
C CYS A 21 -7.23 9.54 -12.50
N GLU A 22 -6.09 9.62 -11.82
CA GLU A 22 -5.71 10.84 -11.11
C GLU A 22 -5.14 11.87 -12.09
N PRO A 23 -5.50 13.17 -11.96
CA PRO A 23 -6.21 13.79 -10.83
C PRO A 23 -7.75 13.82 -10.94
N GLU A 24 -8.34 13.32 -12.02
CA GLU A 24 -9.78 13.44 -12.30
C GLU A 24 -10.66 12.69 -11.29
N ILE A 25 -10.16 11.57 -10.74
CA ILE A 25 -10.78 10.80 -9.67
C ILE A 25 -9.82 10.78 -8.49
N GLN A 26 -10.25 11.30 -7.34
CA GLN A 26 -9.50 11.20 -6.09
C GLN A 26 -10.12 10.14 -5.19
N LEU A 27 -9.28 9.28 -4.64
CA LEU A 27 -9.70 8.31 -3.64
C LEU A 27 -9.98 9.01 -2.31
N ASP A 28 -11.17 8.80 -1.76
CA ASP A 28 -11.51 9.18 -0.39
C ASP A 28 -11.15 8.04 0.57
N LEU A 29 -10.27 8.33 1.54
CA LEU A 29 -9.74 7.38 2.50
C LEU A 29 -10.23 7.61 3.93
N GLU A 30 -11.18 8.51 4.17
CA GLU A 30 -11.74 8.80 5.51
C GLU A 30 -12.28 7.52 6.18
N HIS A 31 -12.91 6.67 5.38
CA HIS A 31 -13.52 5.42 5.83
C HIS A 31 -12.75 4.18 5.36
N ALA A 32 -11.53 4.35 4.82
CA ALA A 32 -10.75 3.23 4.33
C ALA A 32 -10.34 2.28 5.47
N GLY A 33 -10.63 0.99 5.26
CA GLY A 33 -10.17 -0.08 6.12
C GLY A 33 -8.68 -0.40 5.91
N LEU A 34 -8.14 -1.27 6.78
CA LEU A 34 -6.75 -1.72 6.69
C LEU A 34 -6.45 -2.37 5.34
N ALA A 35 -7.31 -3.27 4.85
CA ALA A 35 -7.08 -3.98 3.59
C ALA A 35 -6.95 -3.03 2.38
N ILE A 36 -7.83 -2.03 2.29
CA ILE A 36 -7.79 -1.01 1.23
C ILE A 36 -6.54 -0.13 1.38
N THR A 37 -6.19 0.24 2.61
CA THR A 37 -4.97 1.02 2.87
C THR A 37 -3.72 0.26 2.42
N LEU A 38 -3.61 -1.04 2.76
CA LEU A 38 -2.51 -1.89 2.32
C LEU A 38 -2.50 -2.08 0.80
N ALA A 39 -3.66 -2.16 0.15
CA ALA A 39 -3.77 -2.25 -1.30
C ALA A 39 -3.31 -0.95 -2.00
N ILE A 40 -3.60 0.21 -1.40
CA ILE A 40 -3.11 1.52 -1.86
C ILE A 40 -1.60 1.60 -1.67
N MET A 41 -1.08 1.28 -0.48
CA MET A 41 0.35 1.25 -0.22
C MET A 41 1.07 0.36 -1.24
N LEU A 42 0.57 -0.86 -1.46
CA LEU A 42 1.12 -1.77 -2.47
C LEU A 42 1.13 -1.16 -3.89
N SER A 43 0.09 -0.41 -4.23
CA SER A 43 -0.03 0.25 -5.54
C SER A 43 0.92 1.45 -5.67
N LEU A 44 1.14 2.20 -4.58
CA LEU A 44 2.08 3.33 -4.52
C LEU A 44 3.53 2.84 -4.63
N LEU A 45 3.89 1.78 -3.89
CA LEU A 45 5.19 1.13 -4.02
C LEU A 45 5.43 0.66 -5.45
N GLY A 46 4.40 0.09 -6.11
CA GLY A 46 4.46 -0.29 -7.51
C GLY A 46 4.62 0.88 -8.51
N ARG A 47 4.40 2.11 -8.07
CA ARG A 47 4.67 3.35 -8.83
C ARG A 47 6.03 3.96 -8.49
N GLY A 48 6.81 3.35 -7.61
CA GLY A 48 8.11 3.84 -7.16
C GLY A 48 8.05 4.83 -6.00
N MET A 49 6.92 4.97 -5.31
CA MET A 49 6.83 5.74 -4.06
C MET A 49 7.19 4.83 -2.90
N ASP A 50 8.49 4.74 -2.59
CA ASP A 50 9.07 3.84 -1.60
C ASP A 50 9.41 4.50 -0.26
N ASP A 51 9.41 5.83 -0.18
CA ASP A 51 9.59 6.58 1.08
C ASP A 51 8.30 6.56 1.95
N PRO A 52 8.37 6.04 3.19
CA PRO A 52 7.25 6.08 4.14
C PRO A 52 6.64 7.47 4.35
N ASN A 53 7.44 8.55 4.26
CA ASN A 53 6.94 9.91 4.44
C ASN A 53 6.09 10.37 3.26
N GLU A 54 6.48 10.02 2.03
CA GLU A 54 5.69 10.29 0.84
C GLU A 54 4.38 9.51 0.85
N ILE A 55 4.43 8.23 1.20
CA ILE A 55 3.23 7.38 1.35
C ILE A 55 2.29 7.97 2.40
N SER A 56 2.80 8.33 3.58
CA SER A 56 1.99 8.92 4.64
C SER A 56 1.36 10.25 4.21
N SER A 57 2.14 11.12 3.56
CA SER A 57 1.64 12.40 3.05
C SER A 57 0.53 12.19 2.02
N TYR A 58 0.73 11.26 1.09
CA TYR A 58 -0.27 10.90 0.08
C TYR A 58 -1.58 10.42 0.73
N LEU A 59 -1.50 9.53 1.71
CA LEU A 59 -2.67 9.00 2.41
C LEU A 59 -3.37 10.08 3.25
N ALA A 60 -2.61 10.93 3.93
CA ALA A 60 -3.13 12.02 4.75
C ALA A 60 -3.90 13.06 3.92
N THR A 61 -3.40 13.43 2.72
CA THR A 61 -4.11 14.36 1.82
C THR A 61 -5.47 13.84 1.34
N ARG A 62 -5.73 12.55 1.49
CA ARG A 62 -6.97 11.87 1.10
C ARG A 62 -7.83 11.45 2.30
N GLY A 63 -7.51 11.96 3.50
CA GLY A 63 -8.30 11.73 4.71
C GLY A 63 -8.01 10.41 5.42
N SER A 64 -6.90 9.72 5.12
CA SER A 64 -6.55 8.50 5.85
C SER A 64 -6.38 8.77 7.34
N LYS A 65 -6.93 7.88 8.17
CA LYS A 65 -6.79 7.93 9.64
C LYS A 65 -5.45 7.40 10.17
N PHE A 66 -4.61 6.84 9.30
CA PHE A 66 -3.35 6.22 9.69
C PHE A 66 -2.22 7.26 9.66
N ASP A 67 -1.56 7.44 10.80
CA ASP A 67 -0.39 8.31 10.93
C ASP A 67 0.90 7.65 10.42
N LEU A 68 1.96 8.44 10.30
CA LEU A 68 3.26 7.98 9.79
C LEU A 68 3.81 6.78 10.57
N GLU A 69 3.69 6.77 11.91
CA GLU A 69 4.17 5.66 12.74
C GLU A 69 3.40 4.37 12.44
N THR A 70 2.09 4.47 12.25
CA THR A 70 1.27 3.33 11.84
C THR A 70 1.66 2.86 10.44
N ILE A 71 1.88 3.77 9.48
CA ILE A 71 2.33 3.40 8.13
C ILE A 71 3.68 2.66 8.16
N LYS A 72 4.66 3.13 8.93
CA LYS A 72 5.95 2.44 9.13
C LYS A 72 5.75 1.06 9.75
N THR A 73 4.92 0.96 10.79
CA THR A 73 4.59 -0.31 11.43
C THR A 73 3.96 -1.29 10.44
N LEU A 74 3.07 -0.82 9.56
CA LEU A 74 2.47 -1.64 8.51
C LEU A 74 3.50 -2.09 7.48
N LEU A 75 4.39 -1.20 7.04
CA LEU A 75 5.49 -1.54 6.14
C LEU A 75 6.37 -2.65 6.73
N ASP A 76 6.73 -2.56 8.00
CA ASP A 76 7.54 -3.61 8.65
C ASP A 76 6.73 -4.91 8.89
N ALA A 77 5.44 -4.81 9.24
CA ALA A 77 4.62 -5.98 9.55
C ALA A 77 4.35 -6.88 8.33
N TYR A 78 4.33 -6.32 7.12
CA TYR A 78 4.08 -7.05 5.88
C TYR A 78 5.33 -7.19 4.99
N ASP A 79 6.51 -6.87 5.53
CA ASP A 79 7.81 -7.12 4.91
C ASP A 79 8.20 -8.61 4.99
N GLY A 80 8.73 -9.14 3.90
CA GLY A 80 9.33 -10.46 3.85
C GLY A 80 9.64 -10.89 2.43
N ILE A 81 10.01 -12.16 2.24
CA ILE A 81 10.42 -12.69 0.93
C ILE A 81 9.39 -13.64 0.31
N ASN A 82 8.45 -14.16 1.11
CA ASN A 82 7.44 -15.10 0.63
C ASN A 82 6.16 -14.37 0.21
N ALA A 83 5.94 -14.27 -1.11
CA ALA A 83 4.79 -13.57 -1.69
C ALA A 83 3.40 -14.10 -1.26
N GLN A 84 3.32 -15.30 -0.68
CA GLN A 84 2.08 -15.85 -0.13
C GLN A 84 1.68 -15.20 1.21
N TYR A 85 2.64 -14.69 1.97
CA TYR A 85 2.43 -14.17 3.33
C TYR A 85 2.77 -12.68 3.45
N HIS A 86 3.53 -12.14 2.50
CA HIS A 86 4.04 -10.77 2.52
C HIS A 86 3.59 -9.99 1.28
N LEU A 87 3.57 -8.67 1.40
CA LEU A 87 3.13 -7.76 0.35
C LEU A 87 4.30 -7.17 -0.42
N TRP A 88 5.39 -6.89 0.28
CA TRP A 88 6.59 -6.26 -0.24
C TRP A 88 7.82 -6.82 0.47
N THR A 89 8.99 -6.46 -0.05
CA THR A 89 10.28 -6.73 0.56
C THR A 89 11.05 -5.43 0.73
N ARG A 90 11.71 -5.24 1.86
CA ARG A 90 12.66 -4.15 2.08
C ARG A 90 14.04 -4.53 1.56
N LEU A 91 14.59 -3.67 0.71
CA LEU A 91 15.95 -3.78 0.18
C LEU A 91 16.99 -3.24 1.18
N CYS A 92 18.27 -3.45 0.90
CA CYS A 92 19.37 -3.07 1.78
C CYS A 92 19.52 -1.54 1.99
N ASP A 93 18.92 -0.74 1.12
CA ASP A 93 18.88 0.72 1.15
C ASP A 93 17.59 1.27 1.78
N ASP A 94 16.83 0.42 2.48
CA ASP A 94 15.53 0.72 3.08
C ASP A 94 14.42 1.05 2.08
N THR A 95 14.62 0.80 0.78
CA THR A 95 13.57 0.88 -0.24
C THR A 95 12.63 -0.32 -0.13
N TYR A 96 11.32 -0.06 -0.10
CA TYR A 96 10.29 -1.10 -0.14
C TYR A 96 9.85 -1.39 -1.57
N VAL A 97 9.87 -2.66 -1.98
CA VAL A 97 9.49 -3.11 -3.33
C VAL A 97 8.35 -4.13 -3.26
N PRO A 98 7.28 -3.98 -4.05
CA PRO A 98 6.16 -4.93 -4.05
C PRO A 98 6.63 -6.32 -4.47
N LEU A 99 6.20 -7.35 -3.74
CA LEU A 99 6.39 -8.73 -4.16
C LEU A 99 5.37 -9.04 -5.25
N ILE A 100 5.82 -9.42 -6.44
CA ILE A 100 4.93 -9.90 -7.51
C ILE A 100 4.65 -11.39 -7.26
N ALA A 101 3.37 -11.77 -7.25
CA ALA A 101 2.93 -13.16 -7.14
C ALA A 101 2.42 -13.63 -8.51
#